data_AF-A0A7V9ZNI0-F1
#
_entry.id   AF-A0A7V9ZNI0-F1
#
_cell.length_a   1.000
_cell.length_b   1.000
_cell.length_c   1.000
_cell.angle_alpha   90.00
_cell.angle_beta   90.00
_cell.angle_gamma   90.00
#
_symmetry.space_group_name_H-M   'P 1'
#
loop_
_entity.id
_entity.type
_entity.pdbx_description
1 polymer ?
#
loop_
_entity_poly.entity_id
_entity_poly.type
_entity_poly.pdbx_seq_one_letter_code
_entity_poly.pdbx_strand_id
1 'polypeptide(L)' 'CYREVVVLVDVEEFSYKEVAGIMRVPIGTVMSRLSRGRRLLRVEFADVAKSYGIKSTKN' A
#
# COMPACT_ATOMS: atom_id res chain seq x y z
N CYS A 1 -11.27 0.99 -3.56
CA CYS A 1 -10.66 1.38 -2.28
C CYS A 1 -9.17 1.01 -2.30
N TYR A 2 -8.25 1.99 -2.22
CA TYR A 2 -6.80 1.74 -2.12
C TYR A 2 -6.28 1.87 -0.69
N ARG A 3 -6.81 2.83 0.07
CA ARG A 3 -6.44 3.10 1.47
C ARG A 3 -6.59 1.88 2.37
N GLU A 4 -7.73 1.20 2.29
CA GLU A 4 -8.03 0.04 3.14
C GLU A 4 -7.05 -1.12 2.93
N VAL A 5 -6.71 -1.46 1.69
CA VAL A 5 -5.69 -2.47 1.39
C VAL A 5 -4.32 -2.06 1.95
N VAL A 6 -3.96 -0.79 1.81
CA VAL A 6 -2.67 -0.30 2.33
C VAL A 6 -2.64 -0.37 3.85
N VAL A 7 -3.70 0.07 4.54
CA VAL A 7 -3.76 0.03 6.01
C VAL A 7 -3.68 -1.42 6.50
N LEU A 8 -4.50 -2.31 5.96
CA LEU A 8 -4.54 -3.70 6.40
C LEU A 8 -3.20 -4.43 6.19
N VAL A 9 -2.46 -4.10 5.13
CA VAL A 9 -1.19 -4.76 4.81
C VAL A 9 0.01 -4.06 5.46
N ASP A 10 0.14 -2.74 5.28
CA ASP A 10 1.36 -1.99 5.63
C ASP A 10 1.32 -1.46 7.07
N VAL A 11 0.14 -1.38 7.70
CA VAL A 11 -0.03 -0.89 9.09
C VAL A 11 -0.44 -2.01 10.03
N GLU A 12 -1.45 -2.80 9.66
CA GLU A 12 -1.96 -3.92 10.47
C GLU A 12 -1.23 -5.24 10.20
N GLU A 13 -0.28 -5.25 9.25
CA GLU A 13 0.58 -6.41 8.91
C GLU A 13 -0.16 -7.71 8.53
N PHE A 14 -1.43 -7.63 8.10
CA PHE A 14 -2.15 -8.80 7.61
C PHE A 14 -1.56 -9.35 6.31
N SER A 15 -1.60 -10.68 6.16
CA SER A 15 -1.21 -11.33 4.92
C SER A 15 -2.19 -10.99 3.78
N TYR A 16 -1.71 -11.06 2.53
CA TYR A 16 -2.57 -10.82 1.37
C TYR A 16 -3.79 -11.76 1.30
N LYS A 17 -3.66 -12.97 1.86
CA LYS A 17 -4.74 -13.96 1.91
C LYS A 17 -5.82 -13.56 2.93
N GLU A 18 -5.43 -13.06 4.09
CA GLU A 18 -6.37 -12.54 5.11
C GLU A 18 -7.10 -11.31 4.59
N VAL A 19 -6.38 -10.36 3.99
CA VAL A 19 -6.98 -9.16 3.40
C VAL A 19 -7.95 -9.51 2.27
N ALA A 20 -7.63 -10.51 1.44
CA ALA A 20 -8.55 -11.01 0.41
C ALA A 20 -9.86 -11.55 1.02
N GLY A 21 -9.76 -12.26 2.15
CA GLY A 21 -10.91 -12.75 2.93
C GLY A 21 -11.74 -11.62 3.54
N ILE A 22 -11.09 -10.67 4.22
CA ILE A 22 -11.72 -9.50 4.86
C ILE A 22 -12.48 -8.67 3.83
N MET A 23 -11.82 -8.34 2.72
CA MET A 23 -12.37 -7.46 1.68
C MET A 23 -13.24 -8.17 0.65
N ARG A 24 -13.36 -9.51 0.73
CA ARG A 24 -14.12 -10.35 -0.21
C ARG A 24 -13.75 -10.10 -1.67
N VAL A 25 -12.45 -10.03 -1.95
CA VAL A 25 -11.91 -9.85 -3.31
C VAL A 25 -10.80 -10.87 -3.62
N PRO A 26 -10.53 -11.18 -4.90
CA PRO A 26 -9.42 -12.04 -5.26
C PRO A 26 -8.07 -11.51 -4.76
N ILE A 27 -7.14 -12.41 -4.42
CA ILE A 27 -5.80 -12.03 -3.94
C ILE A 27 -5.03 -11.17 -4.98
N GLY A 28 -5.21 -11.44 -6.28
CA GLY A 28 -4.64 -10.61 -7.35
C GLY A 28 -5.21 -9.17 -7.38
N THR A 29 -6.46 -9.00 -6.96
CA THR A 29 -7.06 -7.67 -6.76
C THR A 29 -6.43 -6.95 -5.58
N VAL A 30 -6.13 -7.66 -4.48
CA VAL A 30 -5.39 -7.10 -3.33
C VAL A 30 -4.02 -6.62 -3.79
N MET A 31 -3.24 -7.46 -4.47
CA MET A 31 -1.90 -7.11 -4.97
C MET A 31 -1.92 -5.90 -5.91
N SER A 32 -2.83 -5.88 -6.89
CA SER A 32 -2.91 -4.76 -7.84
C SER A 32 -3.40 -3.46 -7.19
N ARG A 33 -4.29 -3.53 -6.20
CA ARG A 33 -4.74 -2.36 -5.42
C ARG A 33 -3.64 -1.85 -4.50
N LEU A 34 -2.90 -2.74 -3.84
CA LEU A 34 -1.77 -2.40 -2.97
C LEU A 34 -0.66 -1.69 -3.77
N SER A 35 -0.28 -2.26 -4.92
CA SER A 35 0.74 -1.67 -5.80
C SER A 35 0.36 -0.24 -6.24
N ARG A 36 -0.89 -0.05 -6.70
CA ARG A 36 -1.42 1.28 -7.06
C ARG A 36 -1.48 2.22 -5.86
N GLY A 37 -1.95 1.74 -4.71
CA GLY A 37 -2.02 2.52 -3.47
C GLY A 37 -0.64 3.02 -3.02
N ARG A 38 0.35 2.13 -2.96
CA ARG A 38 1.75 2.50 -2.64
C ARG A 38 2.33 3.48 -3.66
N ARG A 39 2.01 3.35 -4.95
CA ARG A 39 2.43 4.31 -5.97
C ARG A 39 1.85 5.71 -5.72
N LEU A 40 0.56 5.80 -5.41
CA LEU A 40 -0.08 7.09 -5.09
C LEU A 40 0.56 7.70 -3.84
N LEU A 41 0.73 6.93 -2.77
CA LEU A 41 1.35 7.42 -1.54
C LEU A 41 2.78 7.91 -1.74
N ARG A 42 3.58 7.23 -2.57
CA ARG A 42 4.93 7.71 -2.91
C ARG A 42 4.93 9.07 -3.59
N VAL A 43 3.92 9.36 -4.41
CA VAL A 43 3.80 10.66 -5.11
C VAL A 43 3.36 11.73 -4.11
N GLU A 44 2.28 11.47 -3.37
CA GLU A 44 1.70 12.46 -2.45
C GLU A 44 2.61 12.79 -1.25
N PHE A 45 3.35 11.80 -0.74
CA PHE A 45 4.23 11.98 0.43
C PHE A 45 5.70 12.20 0.04
N ALA A 46 6.00 12.55 -1.21
CA ALA A 46 7.38 12.75 -1.67
C ALA A 46 8.13 13.81 -0.84
N ASP A 47 7.48 14.95 -0.58
CA ASP A 47 8.08 16.04 0.21
C ASP A 47 8.22 15.69 1.68
N VAL A 48 7.23 14.98 2.23
CA VAL A 48 7.27 14.47 3.60
C VAL A 48 8.41 13.47 3.76
N ALA A 49 8.53 12.49 2.86
CA ALA A 49 9.63 11.54 2.87
C ALA A 49 10.99 12.26 2.81
N LYS A 50 11.11 13.29 1.99
CA LYS A 50 12.33 14.13 1.90
C LYS A 50 12.64 14.83 3.22
N SER A 51 11.65 15.40 3.91
CA SER A 51 11.88 16.07 5.21
C SER A 51 12.34 15.09 6.30
N TYR A 52 11.92 13.83 6.23
CA TYR A 52 12.38 12.76 7.11
C TYR A 52 13.71 12.12 6.66
N GLY A 53 14.36 12.63 5.61
CA GLY A 53 15.60 12.06 5.08
C GLY A 53 15.43 10.72 4.35
N ILE A 54 14.19 10.32 4.07
CA ILE A 54 13.86 9.09 3.35
C ILE A 54 14.08 9.34 1.86
N LYS A 55 15.12 8.70 1.30
CA LYS A 55 15.39 8.76 -0.14
C LYS A 55 14.46 7.81 -0.88
N SER A 56 13.71 8.32 -1.85
CA SER A 56 12.95 7.46 -2.76
C SER A 56 13.93 6.58 -3.55
N THR A 57 13.97 5.27 -3.24
CA THR A 57 14.70 4.29 -4.05
C THR A 57 14.08 4.30 -5.44
N LYS A 58 14.75 4.92 -6.41
CA LYS A 58 14.45 4.74 -7.83
C LYS A 58 14.69 3.27 -8.15
N ASN A 59 13.64 2.58 -8.56
CA ASN A 59 13.73 1.36 -9.36
C ASN A 59 13.11 1.68 -10.72
#